data_AF-A0A928XRM8-F1
#
_entry.id   AF-A0A928XRM8-F1
#
_cell.length_a   1.000
_cell.length_b   1.000
_cell.length_c   1.000
_cell.angle_alpha   90.00
_cell.angle_beta   90.00
_cell.angle_gamma   90.00
#
_symmetry.space_group_name_H-M   'P 1'
#
loop_
_entity.id
_entity.type
_entity.pdbx_description
1 polymer ?
#
loop_
_entity_poly.entity_id
_entity_poly.type
_entity_poly.pdbx_seq_one_letter_code
_entity_poly.pdbx_strand_id
1 'polypeptide(L)'
;MNVARLSLSSIVLGGLAFGAAAGSFRGAGQALLAALKLPGVTLLTLAVAGPAFYVLASAFGRSWGFRSTLALMLAAGARSSLVLFALSPALGLAASSGVGYEPLRLLALGGYALGGLSGLRLLLVALGDAPGRIGALLSFIAVFGAVGVQSAWLLRPFLGDPRDTAVPVFAHGRVEGGIVGALFDRRP
;
A
#
# COMPACT_ATOMS: atom_id res chain seq x y z
N MET A 1 25.11 -9.55 -0.13
CA MET A 1 23.66 -9.67 -0.43
C MET A 1 23.11 -8.27 -0.69
N ASN A 2 22.40 -8.03 -1.80
CA ASN A 2 21.99 -6.67 -2.22
C ASN A 2 20.68 -6.27 -1.54
N VAL A 3 20.70 -5.21 -0.72
CA VAL A 3 19.53 -4.72 0.07
C VAL A 3 18.31 -4.49 -0.82
N ALA A 4 18.51 -3.91 -2.01
CA ALA A 4 17.41 -3.67 -2.94
C ALA A 4 16.69 -4.96 -3.35
N ARG A 5 17.43 -6.05 -3.58
CA ARG A 5 16.82 -7.34 -3.94
C ARG A 5 16.00 -7.90 -2.78
N LEU A 6 16.54 -7.87 -1.57
CA LEU A 6 15.82 -8.33 -0.38
C LEU A 6 14.54 -7.52 -0.16
N SER A 7 14.62 -6.19 -0.29
CA SER A 7 13.45 -5.33 -0.16
C SER A 7 12.38 -5.64 -1.19
N LEU A 8 12.77 -5.81 -2.45
CA LEU A 8 11.84 -6.19 -3.53
C LEU A 8 11.21 -7.56 -3.28
N SER A 9 12.01 -8.56 -2.88
CA SER A 9 11.50 -9.89 -2.53
C SER A 9 10.50 -9.83 -1.37
N SER A 10 10.80 -9.07 -0.31
CA SER A 10 9.88 -8.87 0.82
C SER A 10 8.59 -8.18 0.39
N ILE A 11 8.65 -7.17 -0.49
CA ILE A 11 7.47 -6.48 -1.02
C ILE A 11 6.60 -7.44 -1.82
N VAL A 12 7.21 -8.21 -2.73
CA VAL A 12 6.49 -9.17 -3.57
C VAL A 12 5.86 -10.26 -2.73
N LEU A 13 6.64 -10.92 -1.86
CA LEU A 13 6.14 -12.03 -1.04
C LEU A 13 5.06 -11.58 -0.04
N GLY A 14 5.26 -10.45 0.63
CA GLY A 14 4.29 -9.89 1.56
C GLY A 14 2.99 -9.47 0.87
N GLY A 15 3.10 -8.81 -0.28
CA GLY A 15 1.94 -8.42 -1.08
C GLY A 15 1.16 -9.62 -1.61
N LEU A 16 1.85 -10.63 -2.15
CA LEU A 16 1.22 -11.84 -2.65
C LEU A 16 0.46 -12.59 -1.54
N ALA A 17 1.13 -12.84 -0.40
CA ALA A 17 0.55 -13.61 0.70
C ALA A 17 -0.66 -12.89 1.32
N PHE A 18 -0.51 -11.60 1.64
CA PHE A 18 -1.60 -10.84 2.25
C PHE A 18 -2.75 -10.58 1.27
N GLY A 19 -2.45 -10.37 -0.01
CA GLY A 19 -3.47 -10.20 -1.04
C GLY A 19 -4.26 -11.45 -1.32
N ALA A 20 -3.61 -12.61 -1.36
CA ALA A 20 -4.28 -13.89 -1.46
C ALA A 20 -5.23 -14.11 -0.26
N ALA A 21 -4.75 -13.85 0.96
CA ALA A 21 -5.56 -13.97 2.17
C ALA A 21 -6.78 -13.02 2.14
N ALA A 22 -6.57 -11.75 1.80
CA ALA A 22 -7.63 -10.75 1.71
C ALA A 22 -8.64 -11.02 0.58
N GLY A 23 -8.21 -11.62 -0.54
CA GLY A 23 -9.08 -11.94 -1.67
C GLY A 23 -9.78 -13.30 -1.59
N SER A 24 -9.33 -14.18 -0.69
CA SER A 24 -9.84 -15.56 -0.55
C SER A 24 -11.35 -15.66 -0.29
N PHE A 25 -11.95 -14.61 0.29
CA PHE A 25 -13.38 -14.50 0.60
C PHE A 25 -14.34 -14.74 -0.55
N ARG A 26 -13.94 -14.35 -1.76
CA ARG A 26 -14.80 -14.46 -2.95
C ARG A 26 -14.40 -15.63 -3.86
N GLY A 27 -13.47 -16.46 -3.41
CA GLY A 27 -12.93 -17.57 -4.18
C GLY A 27 -11.57 -17.29 -4.85
N ALA A 28 -11.06 -18.30 -5.54
CA ALA A 28 -9.68 -18.35 -6.02
C ALA A 28 -9.33 -17.25 -7.04
N GLY A 29 -10.28 -16.84 -7.89
CA GLY A 29 -10.06 -15.78 -8.88
C GLY A 29 -9.79 -14.41 -8.25
N GLN A 30 -10.58 -14.03 -7.25
CA GLN A 30 -10.36 -12.78 -6.50
C GLN A 30 -9.08 -12.84 -5.66
N ALA A 31 -8.78 -14.01 -5.07
CA ALA A 31 -7.54 -14.22 -4.33
C ALA A 31 -6.30 -13.97 -5.21
N LEU A 32 -6.29 -14.52 -6.43
CA LEU A 32 -5.17 -14.35 -7.36
C LEU A 32 -5.03 -12.89 -7.82
N LEU A 33 -6.14 -12.22 -8.17
CA LEU A 33 -6.09 -10.82 -8.56
C LEU A 33 -5.64 -9.92 -7.42
N ALA A 34 -6.17 -10.12 -6.22
CA ALA A 34 -5.75 -9.36 -5.04
C ALA A 34 -4.27 -9.60 -4.70
N ALA A 35 -3.80 -10.86 -4.79
CA ALA A 35 -2.40 -11.22 -4.59
C ALA A 35 -1.46 -10.50 -5.57
N LEU A 36 -1.78 -10.48 -6.87
CA LEU A 36 -0.96 -9.81 -7.88
C LEU A 36 -1.05 -8.28 -7.80
N LYS A 37 -2.23 -7.76 -7.46
CA LYS A 37 -2.52 -6.33 -7.36
C LYS A 37 -1.71 -5.67 -6.26
N LEU A 38 -1.65 -6.29 -5.07
CA LEU A 38 -1.02 -5.72 -3.88
C LEU A 38 0.45 -5.31 -4.08
N PRO A 39 1.36 -6.20 -4.51
CA PRO A 39 2.75 -5.82 -4.73
C PRO A 39 2.88 -4.82 -5.88
N GLY A 40 2.03 -4.90 -6.91
CA GLY A 40 2.00 -3.93 -8.01
C GLY A 40 1.69 -2.51 -7.53
N VAL A 41 0.63 -2.35 -6.72
CA VAL A 41 0.24 -1.06 -6.12
C VAL A 41 1.34 -0.53 -5.20
N THR A 42 1.93 -1.38 -4.35
CA THR A 42 3.02 -0.97 -3.45
C THR A 42 4.25 -0.49 -4.23
N LEU A 43 4.69 -1.24 -5.24
CA LEU A 43 5.85 -0.89 -6.05
C LEU A 43 5.61 0.38 -6.87
N LEU A 44 4.43 0.53 -7.48
CA LEU A 44 4.05 1.74 -8.20
C LEU A 44 4.03 2.96 -7.28
N THR A 45 3.45 2.82 -6.09
CA THR A 45 3.39 3.90 -5.11
C THR A 45 4.80 4.33 -4.69
N LEU A 46 5.69 3.37 -4.40
CA LEU A 46 7.09 3.66 -4.06
C LEU A 46 7.87 4.27 -5.23
N ALA A 47 7.62 3.81 -6.46
CA ALA A 47 8.29 4.32 -7.66
C ALA A 47 7.98 5.81 -7.90
N VAL A 48 6.76 6.25 -7.57
CA VAL A 48 6.34 7.66 -7.71
C VAL A 48 6.67 8.48 -6.45
N ALA A 49 6.39 7.94 -5.26
CA ALA A 49 6.60 8.65 -4.00
C ALA A 49 8.09 8.78 -3.63
N GLY A 50 8.94 7.86 -4.06
CA GLY A 50 10.38 7.88 -3.74
C GLY A 50 11.11 9.11 -4.31
N PRO A 51 11.01 9.38 -5.63
CA PRO A 51 11.57 10.60 -6.23
C PRO A 51 10.97 11.89 -5.65
N ALA A 52 9.65 11.91 -5.42
CA ALA A 52 9.00 13.06 -4.80
C ALA A 52 9.53 13.31 -3.38
N PHE A 53 9.69 12.26 -2.58
CA PHE A 53 10.24 12.35 -1.24
C PHE A 53 11.69 12.80 -1.24
N TYR A 54 12.51 12.40 -2.22
CA TYR A 54 13.88 12.92 -2.36
C TYR A 54 13.90 14.44 -2.50
N VAL A 55 13.07 14.99 -3.39
CA VAL A 55 12.97 16.45 -3.59
C VAL A 55 12.42 17.13 -2.34
N LEU A 56 11.35 16.61 -1.75
CA LEU A 56 10.74 17.19 -0.55
C LEU A 56 11.67 17.16 0.66
N ALA A 57 12.33 16.02 0.91
CA ALA A 57 13.30 15.89 2.00
C ALA A 57 14.47 16.87 1.82
N SER A 58 14.93 17.10 0.58
CA SER A 58 15.95 18.11 0.30
C SER A 58 15.50 19.53 0.65
N ALA A 59 14.22 19.86 0.43
CA ALA A 59 13.63 21.14 0.84
C ALA A 59 13.56 21.32 2.37
N PHE A 60 13.50 20.22 3.13
CA PHE A 60 13.62 20.20 4.60
C PHE A 60 15.06 19.99 5.09
N GLY A 61 16.07 20.24 4.24
CA GLY A 61 17.47 20.25 4.61
C GLY A 61 18.12 18.86 4.74
N ARG A 62 17.56 17.81 4.12
CA ARG A 62 18.23 16.48 4.07
C ARG A 62 19.20 16.42 2.90
N SER A 63 20.47 16.15 3.23
CA SER A 63 21.57 16.01 2.27
C SER A 63 21.77 14.57 1.75
N TRP A 64 20.77 13.70 1.91
CA TRP A 64 20.88 12.31 1.44
C TRP A 64 20.97 12.24 -0.08
N GLY A 65 21.80 11.32 -0.59
CA GLY A 65 21.85 11.03 -2.01
C GLY A 65 20.57 10.36 -2.52
N PHE A 66 20.27 10.49 -3.81
CA PHE A 66 19.08 9.87 -4.43
C PHE A 66 19.00 8.36 -4.18
N ARG A 67 20.13 7.65 -4.32
CA ARG A 67 20.20 6.20 -4.10
C ARG A 67 19.90 5.81 -2.65
N SER A 68 20.39 6.58 -1.66
CA SER A 68 20.09 6.33 -0.25
C SER A 68 18.62 6.59 0.07
N THR A 69 18.01 7.62 -0.52
CA THR A 69 16.58 7.87 -0.34
C THR A 69 15.74 6.75 -0.95
N LEU A 70 16.07 6.27 -2.15
CA LEU A 70 15.38 5.11 -2.73
C LEU A 70 15.59 3.83 -1.92
N ALA A 71 16.80 3.58 -1.43
CA ALA A 71 17.07 2.44 -0.55
C ALA A 71 16.24 2.51 0.74
N LEU A 72 16.11 3.71 1.32
CA LEU A 72 15.29 3.96 2.50
C LEU A 72 13.79 3.72 2.22
N MET A 73 13.30 4.17 1.06
CA MET A 73 11.92 3.93 0.61
C MET A 73 11.64 2.44 0.39
N LEU A 74 12.55 1.72 -0.26
CA LEU A 74 12.47 0.28 -0.44
C LEU A 74 12.53 -0.47 0.90
N ALA A 75 13.37 -0.04 1.83
CA ALA A 75 13.44 -0.62 3.17
C ALA A 75 12.15 -0.39 3.97
N ALA A 76 11.56 0.80 3.90
CA ALA A 76 10.29 1.11 4.53
C ALA A 76 9.15 0.25 3.95
N GLY A 77 9.07 0.15 2.62
CA GLY A 77 8.09 -0.71 1.94
C GLY A 77 8.27 -2.20 2.25
N ALA A 78 9.51 -2.66 2.33
CA ALA A 78 9.84 -4.04 2.73
C ALA A 78 9.39 -4.33 4.16
N ARG A 79 9.64 -3.41 5.11
CA ARG A 79 9.17 -3.55 6.49
C ARG A 79 7.65 -3.62 6.56
N SER A 80 6.94 -2.73 5.86
CA SER A 80 5.48 -2.78 5.77
C SER A 80 5.00 -4.12 5.23
N SER A 81 5.66 -4.65 4.20
CA SER A 81 5.28 -5.91 3.55
C SER A 81 5.58 -7.13 4.42
N LEU A 82 6.63 -7.11 5.24
CA LEU A 82 6.90 -8.16 6.24
C LEU A 82 5.83 -8.20 7.33
N VAL A 83 5.31 -7.05 7.76
CA VAL A 83 4.17 -7.00 8.69
C VAL A 83 2.93 -7.61 8.04
N LEU A 84 2.63 -7.25 6.79
CA LEU A 84 1.52 -7.85 6.05
C LEU A 84 1.70 -9.36 5.86
N PHE A 85 2.91 -9.81 5.55
CA PHE A 85 3.25 -11.22 5.44
C PHE A 85 2.96 -11.96 6.76
N ALA A 86 3.40 -11.41 7.89
CA ALA A 86 3.17 -12.00 9.21
C ALA A 86 1.67 -12.05 9.59
N LEU A 87 0.87 -11.10 9.12
CA LEU A 87 -0.58 -11.05 9.36
C LEU A 87 -1.40 -11.90 8.37
N SER A 88 -0.82 -12.29 7.23
CA SER A 88 -1.50 -13.07 6.19
C SER A 88 -2.11 -14.39 6.69
N PRO A 89 -1.45 -15.24 7.52
CA PRO A 89 -2.08 -16.47 8.02
C PRO A 89 -3.26 -16.19 8.94
N ALA A 90 -3.19 -15.15 9.78
CA ALA A 90 -4.30 -14.79 10.66
C ALA A 90 -5.54 -14.34 9.85
N LEU A 91 -5.33 -13.56 8.79
CA LEU A 91 -6.41 -13.14 7.89
C LEU A 91 -6.97 -14.32 7.10
N GLY A 92 -6.12 -15.23 6.61
CA GLY A 92 -6.54 -16.44 5.89
C GLY A 92 -7.32 -17.41 6.76
N LEU A 93 -6.92 -17.60 8.02
CA LEU A 93 -7.67 -18.42 8.98
C LEU A 93 -9.03 -17.81 9.30
N ALA A 94 -9.07 -16.50 9.60
CA ALA A 94 -10.33 -15.79 9.76
C ALA A 94 -11.23 -15.94 8.52
N ALA A 95 -10.62 -16.03 7.33
CA ALA A 95 -11.33 -16.26 6.10
C ALA A 95 -12.01 -17.60 5.99
N SER A 96 -11.29 -18.67 6.33
CA SER A 96 -11.82 -20.02 6.33
C SER A 96 -12.82 -20.31 7.45
N SER A 97 -12.83 -19.51 8.52
CA SER A 97 -13.69 -19.72 9.70
C SER A 97 -15.15 -19.27 9.53
N GLY A 98 -15.57 -18.86 8.32
CA GLY A 98 -16.94 -18.43 8.06
C GLY A 98 -17.31 -17.07 8.66
N VAL A 99 -16.32 -16.24 8.99
CA VAL A 99 -16.53 -14.86 9.47
C VAL A 99 -17.20 -14.05 8.36
N GLY A 100 -18.13 -13.16 8.73
CA GLY A 100 -18.80 -12.26 7.77
C GLY A 100 -17.86 -11.20 7.18
N TYR A 101 -18.19 -10.69 6.00
CA TYR A 101 -17.35 -9.77 5.22
C TYR A 101 -16.83 -8.55 5.99
N GLU A 102 -17.66 -7.90 6.81
CA GLU A 102 -17.29 -6.62 7.44
C GLU A 102 -16.15 -6.76 8.48
N PRO A 103 -16.19 -7.71 9.44
CA PRO A 103 -15.04 -7.99 10.31
C PRO A 103 -13.72 -8.25 9.57
N LEU A 104 -13.80 -8.90 8.40
CA LEU A 104 -12.62 -9.29 7.62
C LEU A 104 -12.05 -8.12 6.82
N ARG A 105 -12.94 -7.28 6.30
CA ARG A 105 -12.58 -5.98 5.75
C ARG A 105 -11.87 -5.12 6.79
N LEU A 106 -12.37 -5.07 8.02
CA LEU A 106 -11.73 -4.34 9.13
C LEU A 106 -10.39 -4.96 9.53
N LEU A 107 -10.28 -6.28 9.57
CA LEU A 107 -9.02 -6.98 9.85
C LEU A 107 -7.96 -6.69 8.79
N ALA A 108 -8.35 -6.77 7.51
CA ALA A 108 -7.48 -6.43 6.39
C ALA A 108 -7.02 -4.95 6.47
N LEU A 109 -7.96 -4.03 6.72
CA LEU A 109 -7.67 -2.60 6.89
C LEU A 109 -6.72 -2.35 8.07
N GLY A 110 -6.95 -3.02 9.20
CA GLY A 110 -6.06 -2.98 10.36
C GLY A 110 -4.65 -3.47 10.03
N GLY A 111 -4.53 -4.55 9.26
CA GLY A 111 -3.24 -5.05 8.77
C GLY A 111 -2.50 -4.03 7.90
N TYR A 112 -3.21 -3.38 6.96
CA TYR A 112 -2.65 -2.28 6.16
C TYR A 112 -2.19 -1.10 7.01
N ALA A 113 -2.98 -0.71 8.01
CA ALA A 113 -2.61 0.38 8.91
C ALA A 113 -1.35 0.05 9.71
N LEU A 114 -1.24 -1.16 10.28
CA LEU A 114 -0.06 -1.62 11.02
C LEU A 114 1.18 -1.71 10.11
N GLY A 115 1.01 -2.23 8.89
CA GLY A 115 2.06 -2.24 7.86
C GLY A 115 2.55 -0.83 7.54
N GLY A 116 1.64 0.10 7.25
CA GLY A 116 1.96 1.49 6.97
C GLY A 116 2.67 2.19 8.14
N LEU A 117 2.15 2.06 9.36
CA LEU A 117 2.75 2.62 10.57
C LEU A 117 4.16 2.08 10.82
N SER A 118 4.40 0.79 10.56
CA SER A 118 5.75 0.20 10.70
C SER A 118 6.76 0.82 9.73
N GLY A 119 6.35 1.06 8.47
CA GLY A 119 7.17 1.73 7.46
C GLY A 119 7.43 3.19 7.81
N LEU A 120 6.38 3.92 8.21
CA LEU A 120 6.50 5.31 8.69
C LEU A 120 7.42 5.44 9.90
N ARG A 121 7.37 4.47 10.83
CA ARG A 121 8.29 4.44 11.98
C ARG A 121 9.74 4.28 11.53
N LEU A 122 9.99 3.48 10.48
CA LEU A 122 11.35 3.34 9.93
C LEU A 122 11.84 4.68 9.33
N LEU A 123 10.97 5.39 8.61
CA LEU A 123 11.30 6.71 8.06
C LEU A 123 11.52 7.76 9.14
N LEU A 124 10.68 7.78 10.17
CA LEU A 124 10.84 8.70 11.31
C LEU A 124 12.17 8.47 12.02
N VAL A 125 12.55 7.21 12.24
CA VAL A 125 13.86 6.84 12.83
C VAL A 125 15.00 7.27 11.91
N ALA A 126 14.88 7.02 10.60
CA ALA A 126 15.92 7.41 9.64
C ALA A 126 16.10 8.93 9.54
N LEU A 127 15.02 9.71 9.69
CA LEU A 127 15.07 11.18 9.69
C LEU A 127 15.79 11.76 10.92
N GLY A 128 15.92 10.99 12.01
CA GLY A 128 16.60 11.40 13.24
C GLY A 128 15.95 12.61 13.93
N ASP A 129 16.75 13.36 14.69
CA ASP A 129 16.31 14.53 15.46
C ASP A 129 16.53 15.87 14.74
N ALA A 130 17.00 15.86 13.49
CA ALA A 130 17.31 17.11 12.79
C ALA A 130 16.04 17.93 12.46
N PRO A 131 16.14 19.28 12.42
CA PRO A 131 15.01 20.19 12.21
C PRO A 131 14.28 19.87 10.90
N GLY A 132 12.96 20.13 10.85
CA GLY A 132 12.14 19.84 9.68
C GLY A 132 11.71 18.37 9.51
N ARG A 133 12.10 17.45 10.41
CA ARG A 133 11.73 16.02 10.32
C ARG A 133 10.23 15.76 10.20
N ILE A 134 9.42 16.53 10.93
CA ILE A 134 7.96 16.37 10.94
C ILE A 134 7.39 16.86 9.62
N GLY A 135 7.89 17.97 9.07
CA GLY A 135 7.50 18.45 7.74
C GLY A 135 7.86 17.46 6.63
N ALA A 136 9.06 16.88 6.68
CA ALA A 136 9.48 15.83 5.76
C ALA A 136 8.57 14.58 5.87
N LEU A 137 8.24 14.14 7.09
CA LEU A 137 7.36 13.00 7.30
C LEU A 137 5.91 13.28 6.84
N LEU A 138 5.36 14.45 7.15
CA LEU A 138 4.00 14.82 6.76
C LEU A 138 3.88 14.98 5.24
N SER A 139 4.87 15.58 4.59
CA SER A 139 4.90 15.68 3.13
C SER A 139 5.02 14.31 2.46
N PHE A 140 5.79 13.39 3.05
CA PHE A 140 5.81 11.99 2.64
C PHE A 140 4.42 11.35 2.78
N ILE A 141 3.79 11.46 3.95
CA ILE A 141 2.44 10.90 4.20
C ILE A 141 1.44 11.45 3.19
N ALA A 142 1.48 12.75 2.90
CA ALA A 142 0.59 13.39 1.94
C ALA A 142 0.78 12.82 0.52
N VAL A 143 2.02 12.77 0.02
CA VAL A 143 2.31 12.25 -1.33
C VAL A 143 2.06 10.76 -1.42
N PHE A 144 2.59 9.97 -0.48
CA PHE A 144 2.42 8.52 -0.47
C PHE A 144 0.95 8.14 -0.31
N GLY A 145 0.21 8.83 0.55
CA GLY A 145 -1.23 8.63 0.73
C GLY A 145 -1.99 8.96 -0.54
N ALA A 146 -1.77 10.13 -1.14
CA ALA A 146 -2.43 10.53 -2.38
C ALA A 146 -2.16 9.54 -3.53
N VAL A 147 -0.89 9.21 -3.78
CA VAL A 147 -0.48 8.27 -4.83
C VAL A 147 -0.96 6.86 -4.53
N GLY A 148 -0.86 6.41 -3.28
CA GLY A 148 -1.26 5.08 -2.85
C GLY A 148 -2.76 4.88 -3.00
N VAL A 149 -3.56 5.87 -2.61
CA VAL A 149 -4.99 5.92 -2.90
C VAL A 149 -5.18 5.87 -4.42
N GLN A 150 -4.63 6.79 -5.22
CA GLN A 150 -4.85 6.75 -6.68
C GLN A 150 -4.46 5.40 -7.33
N SER A 151 -3.34 4.82 -6.93
CA SER A 151 -2.86 3.52 -7.41
C SER A 151 -3.80 2.37 -7.01
N ALA A 152 -4.36 2.42 -5.80
CA ALA A 152 -5.34 1.45 -5.32
C ALA A 152 -6.66 1.47 -6.11
N TRP A 153 -7.05 2.65 -6.61
CA TRP A 153 -8.28 2.87 -7.39
C TRP A 153 -8.13 2.59 -8.89
N LEU A 154 -6.92 2.76 -9.45
CA LEU A 154 -6.59 2.41 -10.86
C LEU A 154 -6.86 0.94 -11.19
N LEU A 155 -6.79 0.08 -10.19
CA LEU A 155 -7.10 -1.35 -10.26
C LEU A 155 -8.42 -1.56 -9.47
N ARG A 156 -9.43 -2.24 -10.03
CA ARG A 156 -10.78 -2.44 -9.40
C ARG A 156 -10.71 -3.08 -8.00
N PRO A 157 -11.73 -2.93 -7.13
CA PRO A 157 -11.58 -2.96 -5.67
C PRO A 157 -10.97 -4.24 -5.11
N PHE A 158 -10.09 -4.07 -4.11
CA PHE A 158 -9.40 -5.17 -3.40
C PHE A 158 -10.38 -6.13 -2.72
N LEU A 159 -11.45 -5.58 -2.18
CA LEU A 159 -12.57 -6.29 -1.58
C LEU A 159 -13.78 -5.93 -2.45
N GLY A 160 -14.09 -6.76 -3.45
CA GLY A 160 -15.20 -6.52 -4.37
C GLY A 160 -16.56 -6.52 -3.67
N ASP A 161 -17.55 -5.81 -4.23
CA ASP A 161 -18.92 -5.81 -3.71
C ASP A 161 -19.49 -7.24 -3.71
N PRO A 162 -19.98 -7.78 -2.57
CA PRO A 162 -20.69 -9.06 -2.46
C PRO A 162 -21.64 -9.37 -3.62
N ARG A 163 -22.28 -8.34 -4.19
CA ARG A 163 -23.33 -8.44 -5.20
C ARG A 163 -22.82 -8.50 -6.65
N ASP A 164 -21.54 -8.23 -6.89
CA ASP A 164 -20.98 -8.20 -8.24
C ASP A 164 -20.46 -9.59 -8.65
N THR A 165 -21.00 -10.14 -9.75
CA THR A 165 -20.63 -11.46 -10.30
C THR A 165 -19.46 -11.36 -11.28
N ALA A 166 -19.14 -10.16 -11.77
CA ALA A 166 -18.00 -9.94 -12.63
C ALA A 166 -16.72 -9.75 -11.79
N VAL A 167 -15.59 -10.21 -12.32
CA VAL A 167 -14.26 -9.95 -11.75
C VAL A 167 -13.49 -9.00 -12.69
N PRO A 168 -13.87 -7.71 -12.78
CA PRO A 168 -13.23 -6.77 -13.68
C PRO A 168 -11.82 -6.42 -13.21
N VAL A 169 -10.84 -6.46 -14.11
CA VAL A 169 -9.44 -6.08 -13.82
C VAL A 169 -9.29 -4.55 -13.71
N PHE A 170 -9.97 -3.81 -14.58
CA PHE A 170 -9.92 -2.34 -14.65
C PHE A 170 -11.26 -1.69 -14.33
N ALA A 171 -11.19 -0.47 -13.79
CA ALA A 171 -12.38 0.33 -13.55
C ALA A 171 -13.00 0.73 -14.89
N HIS A 172 -14.10 0.07 -15.27
CA HIS A 172 -14.92 0.47 -16.42
C HIS A 172 -15.92 1.52 -15.95
N GLY A 173 -15.69 2.77 -16.37
CA GLY A 173 -16.45 3.97 -16.02
C GLY A 173 -15.51 5.16 -15.95
N ARG A 174 -15.62 6.10 -16.90
CA ARG A 174 -14.86 7.37 -16.86
C ARG A 174 -15.30 8.13 -15.60
N VAL A 175 -14.34 8.39 -14.71
CA VAL A 175 -14.41 9.40 -13.62
C VAL A 175 -15.09 9.01 -12.29
N GLU A 176 -15.93 7.99 -12.21
CA GLU A 176 -16.50 7.58 -10.90
C GLU A 176 -15.44 6.87 -10.02
N GLY A 177 -14.89 7.59 -9.05
CA GLY A 177 -14.08 7.03 -7.94
C GLY A 177 -12.68 7.60 -7.74
N GLY A 178 -12.10 8.35 -8.71
CA GLY A 178 -10.82 9.04 -8.49
C GLY A 178 -10.96 10.17 -7.45
N ILE A 179 -9.85 10.70 -6.90
CA ILE A 179 -9.91 11.93 -6.06
C ILE A 179 -10.60 13.05 -6.84
N VAL A 180 -10.33 13.12 -8.15
CA VAL A 180 -10.99 14.05 -9.08
C VAL A 180 -12.49 13.75 -9.18
N GLY A 181 -12.91 12.49 -9.29
CA GLY A 181 -14.31 12.12 -9.25
C GLY A 181 -15.00 12.54 -7.95
N ALA A 182 -14.42 12.26 -6.79
CA ALA A 182 -15.01 12.63 -5.50
C ALA A 182 -15.11 14.14 -5.26
N LEU A 183 -14.20 14.94 -5.83
CA LEU A 183 -14.21 16.39 -5.72
C LEU A 183 -15.16 17.07 -6.72
N PHE A 184 -15.33 16.49 -7.90
CA PHE A 184 -16.07 17.12 -9.01
C PHE A 184 -17.40 16.44 -9.35
N ASP A 185 -17.70 15.26 -8.79
CA ASP A 185 -19.01 14.62 -8.92
C ASP A 185 -19.97 15.17 -7.87
N ARG A 186 -20.36 16.44 -8.06
CA ARG A 186 -21.58 16.99 -7.48
C ARG A 186 -22.68 16.87 -8.51
N ARG A 187 -23.30 15.70 -8.59
CA ARG A 187 -24.62 15.56 -9.23
C ARG A 187 -25.68 15.92 -8.17
N PRO A 188 -26.65 16.78 -8.49
CA PRO A 188 -27.80 17.03 -7.62
C PRO A 188 -28.69 15.79 -7.49
#